data_AF-A0A9X7UEC8-F1
#
_entry.id   AF-A0A9X7UEC8-F1
#
_cell.length_a   1.000
_cell.length_b   1.000
_cell.length_c   1.000
_cell.angle_alpha   90.00
_cell.angle_beta   90.00
_cell.angle_gamma   90.00
#
_symmetry.space_group_name_H-M   'P 1'
#
loop_
_entity.id
_entity.type
_entity.pdbx_description
1 polymer ?
#
loop_
_entity_poly.entity_id
_entity_poly.type
_entity_poly.pdbx_seq_one_letter_code
_entity_poly.pdbx_strand_id
1 'polypeptide(L)'
;MTLSAPQWTMAAAILAVAAPAHAAPSIDVLIRDAGERDGDGAVWVDLRLLNDGDQAQTFALPDRIEAVVEREGRTDRVWLDRATNLPDSLTVPAGGFMRARYRTAAAFDETLDGADISIPAWTPRKIAIALRPLSALPALAAVEPTPSQDGVGAPTAAPPPSDRSAGNAFVANLSAYEPIYAVYGPDTNSEARIQFSFKYQLFGSRRAEGLPRSWRDGLHFGYTQRMFWDLGAHSSPFRNIDFQPELFYLTPSATLSNGISLSAQGGIRHESNGRDGDASRSINSIYVAPMAAIPLGGDYRLSIAPRLSLFVGDRSDNPDIRQYRGNTGLFMEVGEDEGLRLSTSTRFDFRSGKGAVSADISYPLRRILGGGPDFYLFGQSFVGYGENLLDYNRRMSRLRIGVALVR
;
A
#
# COMPACT_ATOMS: atom_id res chain seq x y z
N MET A 1 -37.38 56.03 29.64
CA MET A 1 -36.81 54.72 30.00
C MET A 1 -36.63 53.92 28.72
N THR A 2 -35.62 54.26 27.91
CA THR A 2 -34.28 53.61 27.85
C THR A 2 -34.34 52.14 27.43
N LEU A 3 -34.37 51.93 26.11
CA LEU A 3 -34.12 50.65 25.45
C LEU A 3 -32.61 50.41 25.41
N SER A 4 -32.16 49.33 26.06
CA SER A 4 -30.78 48.86 26.09
C SER A 4 -30.52 47.88 24.94
N ALA A 5 -29.63 48.27 24.02
CA ALA A 5 -29.08 47.40 22.98
C ALA A 5 -27.84 46.63 23.49
N PRO A 6 -27.63 45.35 23.13
CA PRO A 6 -26.41 44.65 23.47
C PRO A 6 -25.28 45.01 22.49
N GLN A 7 -24.12 45.32 23.05
CA GLN A 7 -22.87 45.65 22.36
C GLN A 7 -22.26 44.39 21.74
N TRP A 8 -22.00 44.41 20.43
CA TRP A 8 -21.19 43.42 19.74
C TRP A 8 -19.74 43.91 19.73
N THR A 9 -18.88 43.26 20.50
CA THR A 9 -17.43 43.48 20.47
C THR A 9 -16.85 42.86 19.20
N MET A 10 -16.49 43.70 18.22
CA MET A 10 -15.66 43.29 17.09
C MET A 10 -14.22 43.06 17.57
N ALA A 11 -13.74 41.82 17.49
CA ALA A 11 -12.32 41.52 17.59
C ALA A 11 -11.65 41.80 16.23
N ALA A 12 -10.85 42.86 16.17
CA ALA A 12 -10.00 43.16 15.02
C ALA A 12 -8.72 42.29 15.09
N ALA A 13 -8.59 41.33 14.19
CA ALA A 13 -7.35 40.59 13.99
C ALA A 13 -6.37 41.46 13.18
N ILE A 14 -5.29 41.90 13.81
CA ILE A 14 -4.16 42.56 13.15
C ILE A 14 -3.38 41.50 12.39
N LEU A 15 -3.49 41.47 11.06
CA LEU A 15 -2.57 40.73 10.19
C LEU A 15 -1.24 41.49 10.16
N ALA A 16 -0.24 41.00 10.89
CA ALA A 16 1.15 41.41 10.68
C ALA A 16 1.66 40.76 9.38
N VAL A 17 1.76 41.54 8.31
CA VAL A 17 2.49 41.13 7.10
C VAL A 17 3.98 41.21 7.42
N ALA A 18 4.60 40.07 7.73
CA ALA A 18 6.04 39.96 7.75
C ALA A 18 6.54 40.07 6.30
N ALA A 19 7.33 41.11 6.01
CA ALA A 19 8.06 41.18 4.75
C ALA A 19 9.06 40.01 4.71
N PRO A 20 9.20 39.28 3.57
CA PRO A 20 10.23 38.27 3.46
C PRO A 20 11.58 38.99 3.38
N ALA A 21 12.38 38.84 4.44
CA ALA A 21 13.80 39.09 4.34
C ALA A 21 14.35 38.12 3.28
N HIS A 22 14.63 38.63 2.07
CA HIS A 22 15.35 37.89 1.06
C HIS A 22 16.80 37.77 1.53
N ALA A 23 17.11 36.68 2.25
CA ALA A 23 18.47 36.19 2.29
C ALA A 23 18.84 35.80 0.86
N ALA A 24 19.92 36.36 0.33
CA ALA A 24 20.44 35.93 -0.96
C ALA A 24 20.61 34.39 -0.94
N PRO A 25 20.25 33.66 -2.01
CA PRO A 25 20.52 32.23 -2.07
C PRO A 25 22.02 32.05 -1.89
N SER A 26 22.43 31.40 -0.80
CA SER A 26 23.81 31.06 -0.52
C SER A 26 24.00 29.58 -0.80
N ILE A 27 25.06 29.23 -1.50
CA ILE A 27 25.47 27.83 -1.67
C ILE A 27 25.63 27.18 -0.29
N ASP A 28 24.90 26.09 -0.03
CA ASP A 28 25.06 25.27 1.18
C ASP A 28 26.20 24.26 0.94
N VAL A 29 27.15 24.21 1.86
CA VAL A 29 28.32 23.33 1.77
C VAL A 29 28.17 22.20 2.78
N LEU A 30 28.18 20.97 2.28
CA LEU A 30 28.06 19.76 3.08
C LEU A 30 29.33 18.94 3.00
N ILE A 31 29.83 18.50 4.17
CA ILE A 31 30.88 17.47 4.23
C ILE A 31 30.20 16.12 4.01
N ARG A 32 30.49 15.48 2.89
CA ARG A 32 29.90 14.18 2.53
C ARG A 32 30.66 13.04 3.20
N ASP A 33 31.98 13.14 3.22
CA ASP A 33 32.85 12.08 3.66
C ASP A 33 34.19 12.65 4.14
N ALA A 34 34.76 12.02 5.15
CA ALA A 34 36.10 12.29 5.66
C ALA A 34 36.69 10.98 6.17
N GLY A 35 37.79 10.51 5.58
CA GLY A 35 38.47 9.31 6.09
C GLY A 35 39.22 8.43 5.09
N GLU A 36 39.10 8.70 3.78
CA GLU A 36 39.97 8.07 2.79
C GLU A 36 41.40 8.62 2.93
N ARG A 37 42.37 7.73 3.24
CA ARG A 37 43.78 8.11 3.32
C ARG A 37 44.44 8.05 1.94
N ASP A 38 45.35 8.97 1.67
CA ASP A 38 46.29 8.83 0.55
C ASP A 38 47.60 8.18 0.96
N GLY A 39 48.51 8.06 -0.02
CA GLY A 39 49.81 7.40 0.14
C GLY A 39 50.73 8.02 1.20
N ASP A 40 50.50 9.28 1.59
CA ASP A 40 51.27 9.95 2.65
C ASP A 40 50.52 9.94 4.01
N GLY A 41 49.36 9.28 4.09
CA GLY A 41 48.54 9.20 5.31
C GLY A 41 47.68 10.44 5.58
N ALA A 42 47.63 11.39 4.65
CA ALA A 42 46.69 12.50 4.73
C ALA A 42 45.27 12.04 4.39
N VAL A 43 44.27 12.71 4.96
CA VAL A 43 42.87 12.32 4.83
C VAL A 43 42.19 13.24 3.82
N TRP A 44 41.44 12.63 2.91
CA TRP A 44 40.54 13.35 2.03
C TRP A 44 39.23 13.70 2.72
N VAL A 45 38.79 14.93 2.47
CA VAL A 45 37.51 15.50 2.88
C VAL A 45 36.74 15.86 1.62
N ASP A 46 35.66 15.12 1.38
CA ASP A 46 34.79 15.31 0.22
C ASP A 46 33.63 16.25 0.56
N LEU A 47 33.47 17.29 -0.27
CA LEU A 47 32.48 18.33 -0.09
C LEU A 47 31.45 18.32 -1.21
N ARG A 48 30.23 18.72 -0.87
CA ARG A 48 29.15 18.95 -1.82
C ARG A 48 28.63 20.38 -1.65
N LEU A 49 28.62 21.10 -2.76
CA LEU A 49 28.10 22.46 -2.85
C LEU A 49 26.71 22.38 -3.46
N LEU A 50 25.68 22.82 -2.74
CA LEU A 50 24.28 22.76 -3.17
C LEU A 50 23.78 24.17 -3.43
N ASN A 51 23.18 24.38 -4.59
CA ASN A 51 22.56 25.64 -4.96
C ASN A 51 21.06 25.44 -5.06
N ASP A 52 20.34 25.80 -3.99
CA ASP A 52 18.88 25.77 -3.96
C ASP A 52 18.24 27.01 -4.62
N GLY A 53 19.07 27.90 -5.19
CA GLY A 53 18.65 29.06 -5.96
C GLY A 53 18.21 28.73 -7.39
N ASP A 54 17.56 29.70 -8.01
CA ASP A 54 17.01 29.65 -9.36
C ASP A 54 18.01 30.13 -10.44
N GLN A 55 19.19 30.59 -10.05
CA GLN A 55 20.29 31.02 -10.92
C GLN A 55 21.57 30.25 -10.61
N ALA A 56 22.43 30.06 -11.61
CA ALA A 56 23.76 29.50 -11.40
C ALA A 56 24.60 30.44 -10.54
N GLN A 57 25.37 29.88 -9.60
CA GLN A 57 26.17 30.64 -8.65
C GLN A 57 27.62 30.21 -8.67
N THR A 58 28.54 31.17 -8.69
CA THR A 58 29.98 30.89 -8.60
C THR A 58 30.42 30.86 -7.15
N PHE A 59 31.07 29.77 -6.74
CA PHE A 59 31.64 29.58 -5.41
C PHE A 59 33.15 29.58 -5.47
N ALA A 60 33.80 30.36 -4.61
CA ALA A 60 35.25 30.37 -4.50
C ALA A 60 35.75 29.18 -3.67
N LEU A 61 36.76 28.48 -4.19
CA LEU A 61 37.46 27.39 -3.52
C LEU A 61 38.89 27.86 -3.21
N PRO A 62 39.17 28.36 -1.99
CA PRO A 62 40.50 28.79 -1.61
C PRO A 62 41.46 27.60 -1.62
N ASP A 63 42.74 27.87 -1.90
CA ASP A 63 43.79 26.84 -1.88
C ASP A 63 43.94 26.16 -0.53
N ARG A 64 43.62 26.89 0.55
CA ARG A 64 43.67 26.39 1.92
C ARG A 64 42.50 26.92 2.74
N ILE A 65 41.90 26.06 3.55
CA ILE A 65 40.80 26.40 4.46
C ILE A 65 40.98 25.74 5.83
N GLU A 66 40.56 26.44 6.89
CA GLU A 66 40.62 25.94 8.26
C GLU A 66 39.42 25.01 8.52
N ALA A 67 39.71 23.81 9.03
CA ALA A 67 38.74 22.90 9.58
C ALA A 67 38.98 22.72 11.09
N VAL A 68 37.91 22.42 11.80
CA VAL A 68 37.93 22.16 13.25
C VAL A 68 37.61 20.69 13.47
N VAL A 69 38.49 20.01 14.20
CA VAL A 69 38.33 18.62 14.61
C VAL A 69 38.09 18.57 16.11
N GLU A 70 37.02 17.91 16.54
CA GLU A 70 36.65 17.76 17.94
C GLU A 70 36.65 16.30 18.36
N ARG A 71 37.28 16.01 19.52
CA ARG A 71 37.34 14.68 20.11
C ARG A 71 37.38 14.77 21.63
N GLU A 72 36.52 14.02 22.32
CA GLU A 72 36.58 13.84 23.80
C GLU A 72 36.73 15.16 24.59
N GLY A 73 36.13 16.26 24.10
CA GLY A 73 36.21 17.59 24.72
C GLY A 73 37.44 18.43 24.35
N ARG A 74 38.33 17.93 23.50
CA ARG A 74 39.44 18.66 22.89
C ARG A 74 39.07 19.15 21.49
N THR A 75 39.50 20.37 21.15
CA THR A 75 39.29 21.00 19.84
C THR A 75 40.65 21.32 19.23
N ASP A 76 40.95 20.72 18.09
CA ASP A 76 42.17 20.99 17.32
C ASP A 76 41.79 21.65 15.97
N ARG A 77 42.62 22.60 15.52
CA ARG A 77 42.47 23.28 14.24
C ARG A 77 43.40 22.65 13.22
N VAL A 78 42.86 22.28 12.06
CA VAL A 78 43.60 21.62 10.98
C VAL A 78 43.45 22.40 9.68
N TRP A 79 44.50 22.41 8.87
CA TRP A 79 44.44 23.00 7.54
C TRP A 79 44.08 21.95 6.51
N LEU A 80 43.14 22.32 5.63
CA LEU A 80 42.73 21.56 4.47
C LEU A 80 43.24 22.25 3.20
N ASP A 81 43.99 21.54 2.37
CA ASP A 81 44.53 21.99 1.09
C ASP A 81 43.64 21.49 -0.07
N ARG A 82 43.35 22.37 -1.03
CA ARG A 82 42.50 22.08 -2.19
C ARG A 82 43.16 21.04 -3.09
N ALA A 83 42.38 20.07 -3.59
CA ALA A 83 42.91 19.07 -4.52
C ALA A 83 43.46 19.75 -5.79
N THR A 84 44.61 19.30 -6.28
CA THR A 84 45.33 19.92 -7.41
C THR A 84 44.59 19.87 -8.74
N ASN A 85 43.60 18.98 -8.87
CA ASN A 85 42.76 18.83 -10.05
C ASN A 85 41.48 19.67 -10.02
N LEU A 86 41.27 20.50 -8.98
CA LEU A 86 40.13 21.39 -8.89
C LEU A 86 40.48 22.82 -9.35
N PRO A 87 39.54 23.54 -10.01
CA PRO A 87 39.66 24.98 -10.27
C PRO A 87 39.42 25.80 -8.99
N ASP A 88 39.90 27.05 -8.97
CA ASP A 88 39.83 27.98 -7.82
C ASP A 88 38.42 28.50 -7.54
N SER A 89 37.50 28.20 -8.43
CA SER A 89 36.08 28.48 -8.31
C SER A 89 35.27 27.44 -9.10
N LEU A 90 34.05 27.17 -8.63
CA LEU A 90 33.10 26.31 -9.30
C LEU A 90 31.81 27.07 -9.55
N THR A 91 31.25 26.92 -10.75
CA THR A 91 29.88 27.40 -11.04
C THR A 91 28.90 26.28 -10.74
N VAL A 92 28.08 26.46 -9.70
CA VAL A 92 27.04 25.51 -9.28
C VAL A 92 25.73 25.90 -9.98
N PRO A 93 25.17 25.05 -10.86
CA PRO A 93 23.94 25.36 -11.59
C PRO A 93 22.73 25.51 -10.65
N ALA A 94 21.72 26.25 -11.09
CA ALA A 94 20.45 26.43 -10.37
C ALA A 94 19.80 25.07 -10.04
N GLY A 95 19.34 24.89 -8.81
CA GLY A 95 18.79 23.62 -8.31
C GLY A 95 19.78 22.44 -8.36
N GLY A 96 21.07 22.71 -8.55
CA GLY A 96 22.11 21.72 -8.82
C GLY A 96 23.14 21.61 -7.72
N PHE A 97 24.16 20.78 -7.96
CA PHE A 97 25.27 20.61 -7.03
C PHE A 97 26.60 20.39 -7.75
N MET A 98 27.68 20.75 -7.08
CA MET A 98 29.05 20.43 -7.50
C MET A 98 29.80 19.71 -6.38
N ARG A 99 30.91 19.06 -6.73
CA ARG A 99 31.80 18.38 -5.77
C ARG A 99 33.11 19.13 -5.68
N ALA A 100 33.62 19.28 -4.47
CA ALA A 100 34.98 19.71 -4.21
C ALA A 100 35.63 18.71 -3.25
N ARG A 101 36.95 18.66 -3.27
CA ARG A 101 37.74 17.73 -2.48
C ARG A 101 38.94 18.46 -1.91
N TYR A 102 39.14 18.29 -0.62
CA TYR A 102 40.27 18.85 0.11
C TYR A 102 41.03 17.74 0.82
N ARG A 103 42.32 17.96 1.02
CA ARG A 103 43.25 17.05 1.68
C ARG A 103 43.75 17.69 2.95
N THR A 104 43.94 16.92 4.02
CA THR A 104 44.61 17.46 5.21
C THR A 104 46.07 17.79 4.92
N ALA A 105 46.57 18.91 5.44
CA ALA A 105 47.96 19.34 5.23
C ALA A 105 49.00 18.44 5.92
N ALA A 106 48.58 17.68 6.93
CA ALA A 106 49.39 16.69 7.64
C ALA A 106 48.67 15.34 7.72
N ALA A 107 49.45 14.27 7.94
CA ALA A 107 48.92 12.94 8.19
C ALA A 107 48.07 12.92 9.47
N PHE A 108 46.93 12.26 9.42
CA PHE A 108 46.08 12.06 10.60
C PHE A 108 46.53 10.79 11.32
N ASP A 109 46.77 10.90 12.63
CA ASP A 109 47.04 9.75 13.50
C ASP A 109 45.81 8.82 13.59
N GLU A 110 46.02 7.52 13.82
CA GLU A 110 44.96 6.51 13.98
C GLU A 110 44.00 6.84 15.14
N THR A 111 44.47 7.67 16.07
CA THR A 111 43.69 8.18 17.21
C THR A 111 42.59 9.18 16.83
N LEU A 112 42.45 9.57 15.56
CA LEU A 112 41.42 10.50 15.06
C LEU A 112 40.22 9.80 14.43
N ASP A 113 40.19 8.46 14.40
CA ASP A 113 39.02 7.72 13.97
C ASP A 113 37.85 7.95 14.93
N GLY A 114 36.70 8.35 14.40
CA GLY A 114 35.52 8.75 15.17
C GLY A 114 35.53 10.20 15.69
N ALA A 115 36.52 11.02 15.37
CA ALA A 115 36.50 12.46 15.70
C ALA A 115 35.55 13.23 14.77
N ASP A 116 34.92 14.30 15.27
CA ASP A 116 34.01 15.14 14.48
C ASP A 116 34.77 16.24 13.74
N ILE A 117 34.59 16.35 12.42
CA ILE A 117 35.16 17.42 11.60
C ILE A 117 34.09 18.40 11.10
N SER A 118 34.42 19.70 11.11
CA SER A 118 33.63 20.79 10.53
C SER A 118 34.52 21.80 9.80
N ILE A 119 33.93 22.61 8.92
CA ILE A 119 34.60 23.72 8.24
C ILE A 119 33.82 25.00 8.59
N PRO A 120 34.12 25.67 9.72
CA PRO A 120 33.26 26.74 10.25
C PRO A 120 33.04 27.93 9.30
N ALA A 121 33.99 28.18 8.39
CA ALA A 121 33.85 29.21 7.37
C ALA A 121 32.73 28.93 6.36
N TRP A 122 32.29 27.67 6.22
CA TRP A 122 31.29 27.23 5.25
C TRP A 122 30.06 26.57 5.88
N THR A 123 30.25 25.77 6.92
CA THR A 123 29.16 25.05 7.56
C THR A 123 29.44 24.79 9.04
N PRO A 124 28.47 25.03 9.94
CA PRO A 124 28.60 24.64 11.35
C PRO A 124 28.36 23.14 11.56
N ARG A 125 27.95 22.40 10.51
CA ARG A 125 27.65 20.97 10.61
C ARG A 125 28.93 20.16 10.75
N LYS A 126 28.86 19.13 11.60
CA LYS A 126 29.93 18.19 11.90
C LYS A 126 29.62 16.82 11.31
N ILE A 127 30.65 16.08 10.92
CA ILE A 127 30.57 14.67 10.56
C ILE A 127 31.71 13.90 11.21
N ALA A 128 31.47 12.65 11.61
CA ALA A 128 32.51 11.78 12.13
C ALA A 128 33.49 11.37 11.02
N ILE A 129 34.79 11.45 11.31
CA ILE A 129 35.86 10.91 10.47
C ILE A 129 35.86 9.39 10.62
N ALA A 130 35.80 8.67 9.50
CA ALA A 130 35.86 7.21 9.47
C ALA A 130 37.09 6.75 8.67
N LEU A 131 38.23 6.59 9.37
CA LEU A 131 39.51 6.28 8.75
C LEU A 131 39.47 4.90 8.08
N ARG A 132 39.71 4.88 6.77
CA ARG A 132 39.74 3.64 5.97
C ARG A 132 41.16 3.31 5.53
N PRO A 133 41.58 2.03 5.56
CA PRO A 133 42.88 1.62 5.04
C PRO A 133 42.95 1.89 3.54
N LEU A 134 44.17 2.19 3.07
CA LEU A 134 44.48 2.45 1.67
C LEU A 134 43.97 1.28 0.81
N SER A 135 42.83 1.45 0.14
CA SER A 135 42.32 0.41 -0.75
C SER A 135 43.19 0.41 -1.99
N ALA A 136 43.96 -0.65 -2.18
CA ALA A 136 44.71 -0.89 -3.40
C ALA A 136 43.76 -0.76 -4.60
N LEU A 137 44.06 0.19 -5.49
CA LEU A 137 43.37 0.40 -6.76
C LEU A 137 43.23 -0.93 -7.50
N PRO A 138 42.09 -1.21 -8.18
CA PRO A 138 42.12 -2.11 -9.31
C PRO A 138 43.05 -1.48 -10.37
N ALA A 139 44.07 -2.23 -10.78
CA ALA A 139 44.88 -1.90 -11.92
C ALA A 139 43.98 -1.62 -13.14
N LEU A 140 44.38 -0.62 -13.93
CA LEU A 140 43.84 -0.27 -15.24
C LEU A 140 43.37 -1.51 -16.01
N ALA A 141 42.07 -1.77 -15.99
CA ALA A 141 41.46 -2.59 -17.02
C ALA A 141 41.63 -1.80 -18.33
N ALA A 142 42.21 -2.48 -19.31
CA ALA A 142 42.38 -1.99 -20.65
C ALA A 142 41.09 -1.32 -21.14
N VAL A 143 41.25 -0.21 -21.85
CA VAL A 143 40.19 0.46 -22.59
C VAL A 143 39.59 -0.54 -23.58
N GLU A 144 38.53 -1.23 -23.18
CA GLU A 144 37.55 -1.69 -24.15
C GLU A 144 36.88 -0.43 -24.73
N PRO A 145 36.71 -0.35 -26.06
CA PRO A 145 36.05 0.78 -26.66
C PRO A 145 34.66 0.90 -26.05
N THR A 146 34.42 2.04 -25.40
CA THR A 146 33.11 2.38 -24.87
C THR A 146 32.11 2.26 -26.03
N PRO A 147 31.06 1.43 -25.92
CA PRO A 147 29.97 1.54 -26.88
C PRO A 147 29.51 2.99 -26.81
N SER A 148 29.48 3.66 -27.96
CA SER A 148 28.96 5.01 -28.13
C SER A 148 27.73 5.20 -27.24
N GLN A 149 27.81 6.14 -26.29
CA GLN A 149 26.71 6.52 -25.43
C GLN A 149 25.66 7.31 -26.21
N ASP A 150 25.09 6.68 -27.24
CA ASP A 150 23.70 6.94 -27.63
C ASP A 150 22.83 6.20 -26.61
N GLY A 151 22.68 6.77 -25.42
CA GLY A 151 21.88 6.14 -24.37
C GLY A 151 22.29 6.47 -22.93
N VAL A 152 22.63 7.72 -22.61
CA VAL A 152 22.38 8.18 -21.23
C VAL A 152 20.87 8.20 -21.09
N GLY A 153 20.29 7.11 -20.59
CA GLY A 153 18.87 7.03 -20.28
C GLY A 153 18.50 8.27 -19.48
N ALA A 154 17.49 9.00 -19.96
CA ALA A 154 16.95 10.16 -19.27
C ALA A 154 16.76 9.83 -17.78
N PRO A 155 16.97 10.80 -16.86
CA PRO A 155 16.72 10.57 -15.44
C PRO A 155 15.34 9.92 -15.29
N THR A 156 15.29 8.74 -14.67
CA THR A 156 14.05 8.02 -14.46
C THR A 156 13.10 8.95 -13.73
N ALA A 157 12.02 9.34 -14.40
CA ALA A 157 11.03 10.23 -13.82
C ALA A 157 10.59 9.65 -12.48
N ALA A 158 10.55 10.50 -11.44
CA ALA A 158 9.94 10.09 -10.19
C ALA A 158 8.52 9.59 -10.48
N PRO A 159 8.10 8.46 -9.90
CA PRO A 159 6.73 7.98 -10.07
C PRO A 159 5.76 9.10 -9.69
N PRO A 160 4.65 9.27 -10.43
CA PRO A 160 3.74 10.37 -10.19
C PRO A 160 3.25 10.31 -8.74
N PRO A 161 2.93 11.45 -8.08
CA PRO A 161 2.45 11.44 -6.70
C PRO A 161 1.20 10.58 -6.45
N SER A 162 0.46 10.26 -7.52
CA SER A 162 -0.68 9.33 -7.51
C SER A 162 -0.29 7.86 -7.50
N ASP A 163 0.94 7.52 -7.90
CA ASP A 163 1.46 6.15 -7.90
C ASP A 163 1.80 5.73 -6.48
N ARG A 164 0.85 5.07 -5.84
CA ARG A 164 1.01 4.48 -4.52
C ARG A 164 1.69 3.11 -4.57
N SER A 165 2.13 2.61 -5.73
CA SER A 165 2.87 1.35 -5.80
C SER A 165 4.36 1.54 -5.49
N ALA A 166 4.92 2.71 -5.79
CA ALA A 166 6.28 3.08 -5.44
C ALA A 166 6.49 3.04 -3.92
N GLY A 167 7.53 2.32 -3.46
CA GLY A 167 7.83 2.13 -2.03
C GLY A 167 6.93 1.13 -1.30
N ASN A 168 5.89 0.59 -1.96
CA ASN A 168 4.94 -0.35 -1.36
C ASN A 168 5.09 -1.76 -1.94
N ALA A 169 6.22 -2.40 -1.64
CA ALA A 169 6.59 -3.72 -2.16
C ALA A 169 5.52 -4.81 -1.93
N PHE A 170 4.67 -4.65 -0.92
CA PHE A 170 3.66 -5.63 -0.53
C PHE A 170 2.26 -5.37 -1.10
N VAL A 171 2.02 -4.27 -1.81
CA VAL A 171 0.72 -4.03 -2.47
C VAL A 171 0.41 -5.11 -3.50
N ALA A 172 1.43 -5.73 -4.10
CA ALA A 172 1.26 -6.87 -5.00
C ALA A 172 0.65 -8.12 -4.33
N ASN A 173 0.68 -8.21 -3.00
CA ASN A 173 0.05 -9.32 -2.26
C ASN A 173 -1.44 -9.07 -2.02
N LEU A 174 -1.93 -7.86 -2.25
CA LEU A 174 -3.33 -7.49 -2.16
C LEU A 174 -4.05 -7.85 -3.46
N SER A 175 -5.25 -8.40 -3.34
CA SER A 175 -6.10 -8.71 -4.50
C SER A 175 -7.56 -8.82 -4.13
N ALA A 176 -8.44 -8.77 -5.12
CA ALA A 176 -9.85 -9.06 -4.91
C ALA A 176 -10.08 -10.49 -4.38
N TYR A 177 -11.16 -10.66 -3.62
CA TYR A 177 -11.51 -11.93 -2.99
C TYR A 177 -12.95 -12.36 -3.30
N GLU A 178 -13.94 -11.65 -2.77
CA GLU A 178 -15.35 -11.79 -3.15
C GLU A 178 -15.72 -10.67 -4.15
N PRO A 179 -16.89 -10.73 -4.82
CA PRO A 179 -17.36 -9.67 -5.70
C PRO A 179 -17.39 -8.30 -5.04
N ILE A 180 -17.04 -7.26 -5.80
CA ILE A 180 -17.08 -5.85 -5.39
C ILE A 180 -18.12 -5.16 -6.24
N TYR A 181 -19.21 -4.73 -5.63
CA TYR A 181 -20.38 -4.20 -6.34
C TYR A 181 -21.16 -3.19 -5.52
N ALA A 182 -22.05 -2.47 -6.22
CA ALA A 182 -23.13 -1.68 -5.66
C ALA A 182 -24.42 -1.98 -6.43
N VAL A 183 -25.47 -2.40 -5.71
CA VAL A 183 -26.78 -2.75 -6.30
C VAL A 183 -27.92 -2.12 -5.51
N TYR A 184 -29.02 -1.83 -6.19
CA TYR A 184 -30.23 -1.26 -5.61
C TYR A 184 -31.48 -1.90 -6.22
N GLY A 185 -32.58 -1.95 -5.45
CA GLY A 185 -33.78 -2.69 -5.82
C GLY A 185 -35.02 -2.29 -5.01
N PRO A 186 -35.64 -1.13 -5.32
CA PRO A 186 -36.69 -0.50 -4.50
C PRO A 186 -37.93 -1.38 -4.30
N ASP A 187 -38.27 -2.21 -5.29
CA ASP A 187 -39.49 -3.02 -5.29
C ASP A 187 -39.52 -4.08 -4.17
N THR A 188 -38.36 -4.41 -3.59
CA THR A 188 -38.26 -5.38 -2.49
C THR A 188 -37.89 -4.73 -1.15
N ASN A 189 -37.06 -3.67 -1.16
CA ASN A 189 -36.83 -2.74 -0.06
C ASN A 189 -36.11 -1.47 -0.54
N SER A 190 -36.02 -0.48 0.34
CA SER A 190 -35.26 0.76 0.11
C SER A 190 -33.74 0.62 0.32
N GLU A 191 -33.20 -0.59 0.56
CA GLU A 191 -31.77 -0.76 0.88
C GLU A 191 -30.95 -1.04 -0.38
N ALA A 192 -30.05 -0.12 -0.71
CA ALA A 192 -28.90 -0.41 -1.55
C ALA A 192 -27.94 -1.35 -0.81
N ARG A 193 -27.32 -2.27 -1.54
CA ARG A 193 -26.29 -3.17 -1.02
C ARG A 193 -24.97 -2.89 -1.72
N ILE A 194 -23.95 -2.60 -0.92
CA ILE A 194 -22.59 -2.35 -1.39
C ILE A 194 -21.68 -3.39 -0.73
N GLN A 195 -20.82 -4.03 -1.52
CA GLN A 195 -19.85 -5.00 -1.01
C GLN A 195 -18.45 -4.61 -1.45
N PHE A 196 -17.52 -4.64 -0.50
CA PHE A 196 -16.09 -4.51 -0.73
C PHE A 196 -15.38 -5.75 -0.18
N SER A 197 -14.41 -6.27 -0.92
CA SER A 197 -13.70 -7.47 -0.52
C SER A 197 -12.29 -7.56 -1.07
N PHE A 198 -11.34 -7.96 -0.23
CA PHE A 198 -9.98 -8.26 -0.62
C PHE A 198 -9.41 -9.44 0.15
N LYS A 199 -8.33 -10.00 -0.39
CA LYS A 199 -7.43 -10.91 0.30
C LYS A 199 -6.00 -10.43 0.15
N TYR A 200 -5.21 -10.70 1.17
CA TYR A 200 -3.81 -10.37 1.26
C TYR A 200 -3.01 -11.64 1.53
N GLN A 201 -2.07 -11.96 0.64
CA GLN A 201 -1.18 -13.11 0.81
C GLN A 201 -0.09 -12.77 1.84
N LEU A 202 -0.04 -13.55 2.93
CA LEU A 202 0.79 -13.24 4.09
C LEU A 202 2.27 -13.56 3.87
N PHE A 203 2.57 -14.55 3.03
CA PHE A 203 3.93 -15.01 2.76
C PHE A 203 4.14 -15.22 1.26
N GLY A 204 5.37 -14.97 0.80
CA GLY A 204 5.68 -14.93 -0.61
C GLY A 204 5.20 -13.63 -1.26
N SER A 205 5.80 -13.25 -2.38
CA SER A 205 5.27 -12.17 -3.22
C SER A 205 4.72 -12.76 -4.50
N ARG A 206 3.58 -12.27 -4.97
CA ARG A 206 3.04 -12.67 -6.29
C ARG A 206 3.99 -12.39 -7.45
N ARG A 207 4.96 -11.50 -7.21
CA ARG A 207 5.95 -11.04 -8.19
C ARG A 207 7.27 -11.84 -8.14
N ALA A 208 7.47 -12.71 -7.15
CA ALA A 208 8.67 -13.53 -7.08
C ALA A 208 8.51 -14.77 -7.97
N GLU A 209 8.60 -14.56 -9.28
CA GLU A 209 8.87 -15.64 -10.22
C GLU A 209 10.20 -16.31 -9.83
N GLY A 210 10.19 -17.63 -9.60
CA GLY A 210 11.40 -18.42 -9.36
C GLY A 210 11.73 -18.79 -7.91
N LEU A 211 10.99 -18.32 -6.90
CA LEU A 211 11.14 -18.83 -5.53
C LEU A 211 10.44 -20.19 -5.36
N PRO A 212 11.02 -21.16 -4.60
CA PRO A 212 10.34 -22.42 -4.29
C PRO A 212 9.02 -22.15 -3.58
N ARG A 213 7.92 -22.72 -4.10
CA ARG A 213 6.60 -22.60 -3.46
C ARG A 213 6.67 -23.18 -2.05
N SER A 214 6.38 -22.33 -1.07
CA SER A 214 6.28 -22.73 0.33
C SER A 214 4.84 -23.04 0.67
N TRP A 215 4.61 -23.95 1.62
CA TRP A 215 3.26 -24.14 2.17
C TRP A 215 2.70 -22.82 2.71
N ARG A 216 3.56 -21.92 3.22
CA ARG A 216 3.15 -20.62 3.77
C ARG A 216 2.49 -19.71 2.74
N ASP A 217 2.75 -19.90 1.45
CA ASP A 217 2.19 -19.10 0.35
C ASP A 217 0.66 -19.28 0.25
N GLY A 218 0.12 -20.37 0.82
CA GLY A 218 -1.32 -20.59 0.92
C GLY A 218 -2.01 -19.73 1.99
N LEU A 219 -1.27 -19.11 2.92
CA LEU A 219 -1.86 -18.35 4.03
C LEU A 219 -2.28 -16.93 3.59
N HIS A 220 -3.54 -16.60 3.85
CA HIS A 220 -4.16 -15.36 3.45
C HIS A 220 -4.96 -14.73 4.58
N PHE A 221 -4.88 -13.41 4.68
CA PHE A 221 -5.87 -12.61 5.38
C PHE A 221 -6.94 -12.16 4.39
N GLY A 222 -8.22 -12.40 4.69
CA GLY A 222 -9.35 -11.93 3.91
C GLY A 222 -10.11 -10.85 4.65
N TYR A 223 -10.76 -9.95 3.92
CA TYR A 223 -11.69 -9.00 4.51
C TYR A 223 -12.84 -8.77 3.54
N THR A 224 -14.07 -8.97 4.00
CA THR A 224 -15.28 -8.63 3.27
C THR A 224 -16.16 -7.74 4.13
N GLN A 225 -16.68 -6.67 3.55
CA GLN A 225 -17.62 -5.78 4.21
C GLN A 225 -18.89 -5.65 3.35
N ARG A 226 -20.05 -5.91 3.96
CA ARG A 226 -21.37 -5.76 3.32
C ARG A 226 -22.12 -4.63 3.98
N MET A 227 -22.46 -3.60 3.21
CA MET A 227 -23.15 -2.42 3.68
C MET A 227 -24.57 -2.39 3.12
N PHE A 228 -25.54 -2.15 3.99
CA PHE A 228 -26.97 -2.07 3.68
C PHE A 228 -27.43 -0.64 3.93
N TRP A 229 -27.48 0.14 2.85
CA TRP A 229 -27.75 1.57 2.87
C TRP A 229 -29.23 1.83 2.60
N ASP A 230 -29.98 2.25 3.61
CA ASP A 230 -31.41 2.53 3.46
C ASP A 230 -31.57 3.92 2.83
N LEU A 231 -31.80 3.94 1.51
CA LEU A 231 -31.95 5.18 0.75
C LEU A 231 -33.31 5.85 0.98
N GLY A 232 -34.32 5.09 1.42
CA GLY A 232 -35.69 5.57 1.61
C GLY A 232 -35.97 6.13 3.00
N ALA A 233 -35.11 5.84 3.98
CA ALA A 233 -35.23 6.38 5.33
C ALA A 233 -34.77 7.84 5.43
N HIS A 234 -35.22 8.55 6.48
CA HIS A 234 -34.84 9.93 6.74
C HIS A 234 -33.31 10.06 6.89
N SER A 235 -32.71 10.98 6.13
CA SER A 235 -31.25 11.17 6.02
C SER A 235 -30.48 9.98 5.45
N SER A 236 -31.18 8.99 4.88
CA SER A 236 -30.62 7.81 4.23
C SER A 236 -29.47 7.14 5.01
N PRO A 237 -29.68 6.61 6.22
CA PRO A 237 -28.62 6.00 7.01
C PRO A 237 -28.26 4.60 6.51
N PHE A 238 -27.07 4.12 6.87
CA PHE A 238 -26.78 2.68 6.82
C PHE A 238 -27.63 1.96 7.87
N ARG A 239 -28.50 1.06 7.42
CA ARG A 239 -29.29 0.22 8.34
C ARG A 239 -28.43 -0.87 8.97
N ASN A 240 -27.49 -1.43 8.23
CA ASN A 240 -26.57 -2.43 8.76
C ASN A 240 -25.25 -2.44 7.99
N ILE A 241 -24.16 -2.78 8.66
CA ILE A 241 -22.85 -3.03 8.06
C ILE A 241 -22.32 -4.32 8.68
N ASP A 242 -22.07 -5.35 7.86
CA ASP A 242 -21.44 -6.58 8.32
C ASP A 242 -19.94 -6.54 7.97
N PHE A 243 -19.09 -6.73 8.98
CA PHE A 243 -17.64 -6.85 8.93
C PHE A 243 -17.26 -8.33 8.98
N GLN A 244 -16.51 -8.83 8.00
CA GLN A 244 -16.15 -10.25 7.89
C GLN A 244 -14.65 -10.46 7.63
N PRO A 245 -13.79 -10.33 8.65
CA PRO A 245 -12.39 -10.70 8.54
C PRO A 245 -12.18 -12.22 8.54
N GLU A 246 -11.28 -12.60 7.63
CA GLU A 246 -10.79 -13.89 7.18
C GLU A 246 -9.36 -14.26 7.63
N LEU A 247 -9.06 -15.39 8.26
CA LEU A 247 -7.71 -15.97 8.17
C LEU A 247 -7.82 -17.40 7.64
N PHE A 248 -7.22 -17.66 6.48
CA PHE A 248 -7.44 -18.90 5.77
C PHE A 248 -6.21 -19.40 5.02
N TYR A 249 -6.22 -20.70 4.75
CA TYR A 249 -5.30 -21.38 3.86
C TYR A 249 -6.01 -21.72 2.55
N LEU A 250 -5.40 -21.39 1.41
CA LEU A 250 -5.81 -21.80 0.08
C LEU A 250 -4.76 -22.75 -0.49
N THR A 251 -5.15 -23.97 -0.82
CA THR A 251 -4.22 -24.94 -1.42
C THR A 251 -3.83 -24.49 -2.83
N PRO A 252 -2.61 -24.81 -3.29
CA PRO A 252 -2.30 -24.75 -4.71
C PRO A 252 -3.32 -25.55 -5.52
N SER A 253 -3.66 -25.08 -6.72
CA SER A 253 -4.56 -25.82 -7.60
C SER A 253 -3.82 -26.98 -8.27
N ALA A 254 -4.44 -28.16 -8.29
CA ALA A 254 -3.98 -29.32 -9.02
C ALA A 254 -4.92 -29.59 -10.20
N THR A 255 -4.40 -29.49 -11.42
CA THR A 255 -5.16 -29.78 -12.64
C THR A 255 -4.97 -31.24 -13.05
N LEU A 256 -6.08 -31.95 -13.20
CA LEU A 256 -6.13 -33.34 -13.63
C LEU A 256 -5.97 -33.46 -15.16
N SER A 257 -5.68 -34.66 -15.66
CA SER A 257 -5.50 -34.92 -17.10
C SER A 257 -6.74 -34.62 -17.95
N ASN A 258 -7.93 -34.61 -17.34
CA ASN A 258 -9.20 -34.27 -17.99
C ASN A 258 -9.53 -32.76 -17.92
N GLY A 259 -8.59 -31.92 -17.48
CA GLY A 259 -8.75 -30.47 -17.39
C GLY A 259 -9.48 -29.96 -16.15
N ILE A 260 -9.97 -30.84 -15.27
CA ILE A 260 -10.59 -30.42 -14.00
C ILE A 260 -9.50 -29.91 -13.06
N SER A 261 -9.68 -28.71 -12.51
CA SER A 261 -8.81 -28.14 -11.49
C SER A 261 -9.41 -28.31 -10.10
N LEU A 262 -8.64 -28.87 -9.17
CA LEU A 262 -9.03 -29.07 -7.78
C LEU A 262 -8.23 -28.16 -6.85
N SER A 263 -8.88 -27.66 -5.80
CA SER A 263 -8.24 -26.95 -4.69
C SER A 263 -9.09 -27.05 -3.44
N ALA A 264 -8.65 -26.49 -2.33
CA ALA A 264 -9.45 -26.35 -1.13
C ALA A 264 -9.10 -25.06 -0.38
N GLN A 265 -10.10 -24.53 0.31
CA GLN A 265 -9.93 -23.42 1.23
C GLN A 265 -10.36 -23.87 2.63
N GLY A 266 -9.61 -23.50 3.66
CA GLY A 266 -10.05 -23.70 5.05
C GLY A 266 -9.54 -22.57 5.92
N GLY A 267 -10.33 -22.15 6.90
CA GLY A 267 -9.96 -20.98 7.69
C GLY A 267 -10.86 -20.72 8.88
N ILE A 268 -10.50 -19.66 9.59
CA ILE A 268 -11.29 -19.06 10.67
C ILE A 268 -11.88 -17.74 10.16
N ARG A 269 -13.14 -17.50 10.50
CA ARG A 269 -13.89 -16.32 10.07
C ARG A 269 -14.65 -15.74 11.25
N HIS A 270 -14.48 -14.45 11.44
CA HIS A 270 -15.33 -13.65 12.30
C HIS A 270 -16.32 -12.87 11.41
N GLU A 271 -17.56 -12.76 11.85
CA GLU A 271 -18.60 -11.94 11.21
C GLU A 271 -19.30 -11.16 12.32
N SER A 272 -19.32 -9.83 12.25
CA SER A 272 -20.05 -8.98 13.21
C SER A 272 -20.64 -7.76 12.51
N ASN A 273 -21.64 -7.11 13.13
CA ASN A 273 -22.25 -5.91 12.56
C ASN A 273 -21.74 -4.58 13.16
N GLY A 274 -20.78 -4.66 14.10
CA GLY A 274 -20.19 -3.48 14.75
C GLY A 274 -21.16 -2.64 15.58
N ARG A 275 -22.32 -3.19 15.95
CA ARG A 275 -23.30 -2.53 16.83
C ARG A 275 -23.13 -2.97 18.28
N ASP A 276 -23.72 -2.22 19.20
CA ASP A 276 -23.80 -2.51 20.62
C ASP A 276 -25.24 -2.90 21.06
N GLY A 277 -25.35 -3.33 22.31
CA GLY A 277 -26.63 -3.68 22.95
C GLY A 277 -27.44 -4.72 22.18
N ASP A 278 -28.77 -4.56 22.19
CA ASP A 278 -29.71 -5.51 21.59
C ASP A 278 -29.58 -5.63 20.06
N ALA A 279 -28.90 -4.68 19.42
CA ALA A 279 -28.62 -4.70 17.98
C ALA A 279 -27.26 -5.34 17.64
N SER A 280 -26.40 -5.63 18.64
CA SER A 280 -25.14 -6.35 18.45
C SER A 280 -25.40 -7.72 17.88
N ARG A 281 -24.68 -8.07 16.82
CA ARG A 281 -24.70 -9.43 16.25
C ARG A 281 -23.28 -9.84 15.91
N SER A 282 -22.94 -11.07 16.28
CA SER A 282 -21.60 -11.62 16.06
C SER A 282 -21.61 -13.15 15.98
N ILE A 283 -20.69 -13.68 15.18
CA ILE A 283 -20.46 -15.12 15.08
C ILE A 283 -19.03 -15.39 14.64
N ASN A 284 -18.41 -16.42 15.24
CA ASN A 284 -17.14 -16.96 14.79
C ASN A 284 -17.35 -18.35 14.20
N SER A 285 -16.61 -18.66 13.14
CA SER A 285 -16.69 -19.95 12.46
C SER A 285 -15.32 -20.45 12.03
N ILE A 286 -15.16 -21.77 12.08
CA ILE A 286 -14.10 -22.50 11.40
C ILE A 286 -14.75 -23.22 10.23
N TYR A 287 -14.13 -23.20 9.06
CA TYR A 287 -14.73 -23.81 7.87
C TYR A 287 -13.70 -24.51 6.98
N VAL A 288 -14.23 -25.40 6.14
CA VAL A 288 -13.53 -26.02 5.03
C VAL A 288 -14.42 -26.01 3.80
N ALA A 289 -13.82 -25.77 2.64
CA ALA A 289 -14.47 -25.73 1.34
C ALA A 289 -13.55 -26.34 0.28
N PRO A 290 -13.69 -27.64 -0.05
CA PRO A 290 -13.08 -28.16 -1.27
C PRO A 290 -13.70 -27.48 -2.49
N MET A 291 -12.92 -27.31 -3.55
CA MET A 291 -13.28 -26.55 -4.73
C MET A 291 -12.89 -27.33 -5.99
N ALA A 292 -13.78 -27.32 -6.98
CA ALA A 292 -13.52 -27.89 -8.30
C ALA A 292 -13.91 -26.88 -9.38
N ALA A 293 -13.07 -26.74 -10.39
CA ALA A 293 -13.31 -26.00 -11.62
C ALA A 293 -13.35 -26.99 -12.78
N ILE A 294 -14.50 -27.10 -13.44
CA ILE A 294 -14.80 -28.10 -14.46
C ILE A 294 -15.01 -27.38 -15.80
N PRO A 295 -14.22 -27.68 -16.84
CA PRO A 295 -14.47 -27.15 -18.17
C PRO A 295 -15.76 -27.76 -18.74
N LEU A 296 -16.64 -26.92 -19.30
CA LEU A 296 -17.89 -27.36 -19.93
C LEU A 296 -17.82 -27.39 -21.47
N GLY A 297 -16.70 -26.95 -22.04
CA GLY A 297 -16.52 -26.77 -23.48
C GLY A 297 -16.56 -25.29 -23.89
N GLY A 298 -15.79 -24.96 -24.92
CA GLY A 298 -15.49 -23.55 -25.25
C GLY A 298 -14.82 -22.85 -24.06
N ASP A 299 -15.20 -21.60 -23.83
CA ASP A 299 -14.68 -20.77 -22.74
C ASP A 299 -15.50 -20.88 -21.43
N TYR A 300 -16.46 -21.82 -21.38
CA TYR A 300 -17.33 -22.01 -20.22
C TYR A 300 -16.70 -22.91 -19.17
N ARG A 301 -16.79 -22.48 -17.92
CA ARG A 301 -16.35 -23.23 -16.75
C ARG A 301 -17.43 -23.26 -15.68
N LEU A 302 -17.56 -24.41 -15.01
CA LEU A 302 -18.34 -24.60 -13.81
C LEU A 302 -17.43 -24.71 -12.59
N SER A 303 -17.50 -23.76 -11.68
CA SER A 303 -16.85 -23.81 -10.38
C SER A 303 -17.85 -24.27 -9.32
N ILE A 304 -17.46 -25.22 -8.47
CA ILE A 304 -18.27 -25.72 -7.36
C ILE A 304 -17.42 -25.73 -6.09
N ALA A 305 -17.99 -25.23 -5.00
CA ALA A 305 -17.35 -25.22 -3.68
C ALA A 305 -18.39 -25.47 -2.57
N PRO A 306 -18.65 -26.74 -2.17
CA PRO A 306 -19.39 -27.01 -0.95
C PRO A 306 -18.59 -26.51 0.25
N ARG A 307 -19.27 -25.97 1.26
CA ARG A 307 -18.67 -25.45 2.48
C ARG A 307 -19.30 -26.12 3.69
N LEU A 308 -18.46 -26.59 4.60
CA LEU A 308 -18.84 -27.00 5.95
C LEU A 308 -18.28 -25.98 6.94
N SER A 309 -19.08 -25.56 7.92
CA SER A 309 -18.71 -24.58 8.93
C SER A 309 -19.13 -25.01 10.31
N LEU A 310 -18.27 -24.79 11.29
CA LEU A 310 -18.50 -25.01 12.71
C LEU A 310 -18.47 -23.66 13.42
N PHE A 311 -19.54 -23.34 14.14
CA PHE A 311 -19.61 -22.11 14.92
C PHE A 311 -18.91 -22.30 16.27
N VAL A 312 -18.02 -21.36 16.60
CA VAL A 312 -17.14 -21.42 17.77
C VAL A 312 -17.23 -20.12 18.57
N GLY A 313 -16.76 -20.14 19.82
CA GLY A 313 -16.73 -18.95 20.69
C GLY A 313 -18.12 -18.46 21.12
N ASP A 314 -18.13 -17.21 21.61
CA ASP A 314 -19.35 -16.56 22.08
C ASP A 314 -20.31 -16.23 20.93
N ARG A 315 -21.60 -16.42 21.22
CA ARG A 315 -22.76 -16.17 20.35
C ARG A 315 -23.96 -15.68 21.16
N SER A 316 -23.72 -15.12 22.35
CA SER A 316 -24.75 -14.64 23.27
C SER A 316 -25.70 -13.62 22.62
N ASP A 317 -25.16 -12.78 21.72
CA ASP A 317 -25.90 -11.81 20.88
C ASP A 317 -26.96 -12.43 19.97
N ASN A 318 -26.80 -13.70 19.59
CA ASN A 318 -27.67 -14.40 18.66
C ASN A 318 -27.56 -15.93 18.84
N PRO A 319 -28.08 -16.49 19.96
CA PRO A 319 -27.83 -17.88 20.34
C PRO A 319 -28.41 -18.91 19.36
N ASP A 320 -29.50 -18.55 18.68
CA ASP A 320 -30.22 -19.39 17.73
C ASP A 320 -29.78 -19.21 16.27
N ILE A 321 -28.74 -18.39 15.99
CA ILE A 321 -28.26 -18.07 14.63
C ILE A 321 -27.98 -19.31 13.77
N ARG A 322 -27.56 -20.41 14.42
CA ARG A 322 -27.31 -21.68 13.74
C ARG A 322 -28.54 -22.22 13.00
N GLN A 323 -29.72 -22.04 13.58
CA GLN A 323 -30.97 -22.48 12.95
C GLN A 323 -31.18 -21.81 11.61
N TYR A 324 -30.68 -20.58 11.39
CA TYR A 324 -30.94 -19.82 10.17
C TYR A 324 -29.80 -19.87 9.17
N ARG A 325 -28.56 -19.81 9.67
CA ARG A 325 -27.35 -19.81 8.84
C ARG A 325 -26.89 -21.22 8.46
N GLY A 326 -27.27 -22.22 9.25
CA GLY A 326 -26.84 -23.61 9.07
C GLY A 326 -25.34 -23.80 9.20
N ASN A 327 -24.91 -25.05 9.03
CA ASN A 327 -23.50 -25.44 9.04
C ASN A 327 -22.97 -25.77 7.64
N THR A 328 -23.84 -25.78 6.65
CA THR A 328 -23.51 -26.21 5.28
C THR A 328 -23.93 -25.15 4.29
N GLY A 329 -23.13 -24.99 3.24
CA GLY A 329 -23.46 -24.19 2.09
C GLY A 329 -22.88 -24.77 0.81
N LEU A 330 -23.35 -24.27 -0.32
CA LEU A 330 -22.85 -24.64 -1.63
C LEU A 330 -22.70 -23.39 -2.47
N PHE A 331 -21.48 -23.13 -2.93
CA PHE A 331 -21.22 -22.15 -3.97
C PHE A 331 -21.10 -22.85 -5.32
N MET A 332 -21.74 -22.28 -6.34
CA MET A 332 -21.65 -22.72 -7.72
C MET A 332 -21.52 -21.49 -8.61
N GLU A 333 -20.69 -21.56 -9.64
CA GLU A 333 -20.54 -20.50 -10.63
C GLU A 333 -20.38 -21.10 -12.00
N VAL A 334 -21.13 -20.61 -12.98
CA VAL A 334 -21.00 -20.98 -14.38
C VAL A 334 -20.86 -19.73 -15.23
N GLY A 335 -19.88 -19.71 -16.13
CA GLY A 335 -19.70 -18.58 -17.02
C GLY A 335 -18.46 -18.65 -17.87
N GLU A 336 -18.37 -17.65 -18.74
CA GLU A 336 -17.21 -17.31 -19.56
C GLU A 336 -16.41 -16.21 -18.85
N ASP A 337 -15.08 -16.30 -18.86
CA ASP A 337 -14.21 -15.33 -18.18
C ASP A 337 -14.40 -13.90 -18.71
N GLU A 338 -14.70 -13.73 -19.99
CA GLU A 338 -15.00 -12.45 -20.65
C GLU A 338 -16.49 -12.26 -21.02
N GLY A 339 -17.37 -13.16 -20.62
CA GLY A 339 -18.77 -13.18 -21.06
C GLY A 339 -19.77 -13.14 -19.92
N LEU A 340 -20.90 -13.82 -20.08
CA LEU A 340 -21.92 -13.94 -19.04
C LEU A 340 -21.41 -14.84 -17.90
N ARG A 341 -21.66 -14.44 -16.66
CA ARG A 341 -21.39 -15.25 -15.47
C ARG A 341 -22.60 -15.27 -14.54
N LEU A 342 -22.95 -16.45 -14.08
CA LEU A 342 -23.97 -16.71 -13.08
C LEU A 342 -23.32 -17.40 -11.88
N SER A 343 -23.44 -16.83 -10.70
CA SER A 343 -23.04 -17.47 -9.45
C SER A 343 -24.25 -17.69 -8.55
N THR A 344 -24.17 -18.71 -7.70
CA THR A 344 -25.19 -19.05 -6.73
C THR A 344 -24.51 -19.50 -5.45
N SER A 345 -24.99 -19.00 -4.31
CA SER A 345 -24.56 -19.43 -2.99
C SER A 345 -25.76 -19.83 -2.17
N THR A 346 -25.71 -21.01 -1.56
CA THR A 346 -26.75 -21.53 -0.69
C THR A 346 -26.24 -21.74 0.71
N ARG A 347 -27.14 -21.65 1.69
CA ARG A 347 -26.92 -22.03 3.09
C ARG A 347 -28.14 -22.81 3.55
N PHE A 348 -27.93 -23.87 4.29
CA PHE A 348 -29.02 -24.70 4.78
C PHE A 348 -28.71 -25.30 6.14
N ASP A 349 -29.72 -25.33 7.01
CA ASP A 349 -29.72 -26.08 8.25
C ASP A 349 -30.68 -27.26 8.14
N PHE A 350 -30.14 -28.47 8.00
CA PHE A 350 -30.94 -29.68 7.84
C PHE A 350 -31.86 -30.01 9.02
N ARG A 351 -31.59 -29.45 10.22
CA ARG A 351 -32.39 -29.74 11.42
C ARG A 351 -33.63 -28.88 11.51
N SER A 352 -33.52 -27.59 11.22
CA SER A 352 -34.63 -26.64 11.26
C SER A 352 -35.34 -26.46 9.91
N GLY A 353 -34.73 -26.90 8.82
CA GLY A 353 -35.24 -26.72 7.45
C GLY A 353 -35.12 -25.28 6.94
N LYS A 354 -34.47 -24.38 7.68
CA LYS A 354 -34.25 -23.00 7.26
C LYS A 354 -32.97 -22.87 6.45
N GLY A 355 -32.91 -21.84 5.61
CA GLY A 355 -31.76 -21.58 4.77
C GLY A 355 -31.94 -20.34 3.90
N ALA A 356 -31.00 -20.16 2.99
CA ALA A 356 -31.05 -19.09 2.00
C ALA A 356 -30.38 -19.50 0.70
N VAL A 357 -30.83 -18.87 -0.37
CA VAL A 357 -30.22 -18.91 -1.70
C VAL A 357 -30.01 -17.48 -2.16
N SER A 358 -28.79 -17.19 -2.61
CA SER A 358 -28.45 -15.97 -3.35
C SER A 358 -27.97 -16.37 -4.73
N ALA A 359 -28.35 -15.60 -5.75
CA ALA A 359 -27.84 -15.75 -7.10
C ALA A 359 -27.47 -14.39 -7.66
N ASP A 360 -26.30 -14.31 -8.27
CA ASP A 360 -25.78 -13.11 -8.90
C ASP A 360 -25.49 -13.38 -10.38
N ILE A 361 -25.84 -12.44 -11.25
CA ILE A 361 -25.60 -12.51 -12.69
C ILE A 361 -24.81 -11.28 -13.13
N SER A 362 -23.83 -11.47 -14.02
CA SER A 362 -23.01 -10.36 -14.49
C SER A 362 -22.61 -10.45 -15.96
N TYR A 363 -22.48 -9.30 -16.60
CA TYR A 363 -22.02 -9.18 -17.99
C TYR A 363 -21.17 -7.92 -18.19
N PRO A 364 -20.04 -7.97 -18.94
CA PRO A 364 -19.17 -6.79 -19.11
C PRO A 364 -19.90 -5.67 -19.86
N LEU A 365 -20.01 -4.50 -19.26
CA LEU A 365 -20.68 -3.34 -19.88
C LEU A 365 -19.99 -2.94 -21.18
N ARG A 366 -18.68 -3.10 -21.27
CA ARG A 366 -17.94 -2.79 -22.49
C ARG A 366 -18.35 -3.56 -23.74
N ARG A 367 -18.87 -4.78 -23.57
CA ARG A 367 -19.43 -5.57 -24.69
C ARG A 367 -20.82 -5.08 -25.12
N ILE A 368 -21.58 -4.48 -24.19
CA ILE A 368 -22.90 -3.90 -24.48
C ILE A 368 -22.76 -2.53 -25.13
N LEU A 369 -21.84 -1.71 -24.63
CA LEU A 369 -21.70 -0.30 -25.00
C LEU A 369 -20.67 -0.06 -26.13
N GLY A 370 -19.94 -1.09 -26.55
CA GLY A 370 -18.92 -0.98 -27.60
C GLY A 370 -17.66 -0.19 -27.19
N GLY A 371 -17.37 -0.09 -25.88
CA GLY A 371 -16.29 0.72 -25.33
C GLY A 371 -16.33 0.78 -23.79
N GLY A 372 -15.63 1.71 -23.14
CA GLY A 372 -15.72 1.89 -21.68
C GLY A 372 -17.12 2.31 -21.20
N PRO A 373 -17.45 2.16 -19.90
CA PRO A 373 -16.53 1.93 -18.78
C PRO A 373 -16.29 0.45 -18.41
N ASP A 374 -15.18 0.20 -17.70
CA ASP A 374 -14.73 -1.13 -17.27
C ASP A 374 -15.44 -1.61 -16.00
N PHE A 375 -16.74 -1.77 -16.13
CA PHE A 375 -17.63 -2.34 -15.13
C PHE A 375 -18.40 -3.53 -15.71
N TYR A 376 -18.98 -4.32 -14.81
CA TYR A 376 -19.97 -5.33 -15.16
C TYR A 376 -21.36 -4.83 -14.79
N LEU A 377 -22.33 -5.01 -15.69
CA LEU A 377 -23.74 -4.97 -15.32
C LEU A 377 -23.96 -6.13 -14.35
N PHE A 378 -24.61 -5.88 -13.22
CA PHE A 378 -24.72 -6.84 -12.13
C PHE A 378 -26.16 -6.92 -11.63
N GLY A 379 -26.74 -8.12 -11.65
CA GLY A 379 -28.05 -8.42 -11.08
C GLY A 379 -27.88 -9.35 -9.89
N GLN A 380 -28.66 -9.14 -8.83
CA GLN A 380 -28.62 -9.93 -7.60
C GLN A 380 -30.02 -10.32 -7.17
N SER A 381 -30.17 -11.56 -6.74
CA SER A 381 -31.35 -12.06 -6.06
C SER A 381 -30.97 -12.73 -4.74
N PHE A 382 -31.85 -12.60 -3.74
CA PHE A 382 -31.72 -13.28 -2.46
C PHE A 382 -33.10 -13.78 -2.02
N VAL A 383 -33.17 -15.01 -1.51
CA VAL A 383 -34.37 -15.58 -0.90
C VAL A 383 -33.97 -16.41 0.31
N GLY A 384 -34.51 -16.10 1.48
CA GLY A 384 -34.32 -16.89 2.70
C GLY A 384 -33.97 -16.06 3.92
N TYR A 385 -33.16 -16.63 4.81
CA TYR A 385 -32.80 -16.03 6.11
C TYR A 385 -31.36 -15.51 6.12
N GLY A 386 -31.13 -14.43 6.89
CA GLY A 386 -29.79 -13.90 7.16
C GLY A 386 -29.02 -13.46 5.92
N GLU A 387 -29.64 -12.57 5.15
CA GLU A 387 -28.95 -11.75 4.17
C GLU A 387 -27.85 -10.89 4.84
N ASN A 388 -28.19 -10.37 6.03
CA ASN A 388 -27.30 -9.64 6.93
C ASN A 388 -27.40 -10.20 8.35
N LEU A 389 -26.48 -9.80 9.24
CA LEU A 389 -26.49 -10.29 10.62
C LEU A 389 -27.63 -9.71 11.45
N LEU A 390 -28.00 -8.43 11.27
CA LEU A 390 -29.06 -7.79 12.06
C LEU A 390 -30.40 -8.52 11.94
N ASP A 391 -30.75 -8.94 10.73
CA ASP A 391 -31.97 -9.69 10.40
C ASP A 391 -31.72 -11.18 10.16
N TYR A 392 -30.73 -11.78 10.84
CA TYR A 392 -30.36 -13.19 10.60
C TYR A 392 -31.56 -14.16 10.70
N ASN A 393 -32.54 -13.82 11.54
CA ASN A 393 -33.73 -14.63 11.83
C ASN A 393 -34.98 -14.24 11.03
N ARG A 394 -34.89 -13.29 10.09
CA ARG A 394 -36.02 -12.87 9.25
C ARG A 394 -35.90 -13.43 7.84
N ARG A 395 -37.02 -13.96 7.34
CA ARG A 395 -37.13 -14.40 5.95
C ARG A 395 -37.39 -13.20 5.05
N MET A 396 -36.64 -13.06 3.98
CA MET A 396 -36.83 -11.99 2.99
C MET A 396 -36.57 -12.48 1.57
N SER A 397 -37.09 -11.72 0.61
CA SER A 397 -36.77 -11.83 -0.80
C SER A 397 -36.31 -10.47 -1.31
N ARG A 398 -35.25 -10.47 -2.13
CA ARG A 398 -34.63 -9.27 -2.69
C ARG A 398 -34.30 -9.50 -4.15
N LEU A 399 -34.50 -8.46 -4.93
CA LEU A 399 -34.03 -8.37 -6.31
C LEU A 399 -33.40 -6.99 -6.48
N ARG A 400 -32.16 -6.95 -6.96
CA ARG A 400 -31.39 -5.72 -7.12
C ARG A 400 -30.60 -5.73 -8.41
N ILE A 401 -30.36 -4.56 -8.97
CA ILE A 401 -29.53 -4.35 -10.16
C ILE A 401 -28.53 -3.24 -9.85
N GLY A 402 -27.36 -3.30 -10.48
CA GLY A 402 -26.35 -2.26 -10.39
C GLY A 402 -25.10 -2.63 -11.15
N VAL A 403 -23.95 -2.29 -10.58
CA VAL A 403 -22.64 -2.46 -11.22
C VAL A 403 -21.67 -3.20 -10.30
N ALA A 404 -20.77 -3.96 -10.92
CA ALA A 404 -19.66 -4.60 -10.24
C ALA A 404 -18.33 -4.18 -10.86
N LEU A 405 -17.31 -4.03 -10.02
CA LEU A 405 -15.92 -3.84 -10.40
C LEU A 405 -15.18 -5.20 -10.45
N VAL A 406 -15.57 -6.09 -9.54
CA VAL A 406 -15.10 -7.48 -9.48
C VAL A 406 -16.34 -8.38 -9.38
N ARG A 407 -16.36 -9.46 -10.16
CA ARG A 407 -17.46 -10.40 -10.28
C ARG A 407 -17.04 -11.82 -9.95
#